data_AF-A0A1G5AS67-F1
#
_entry.id   AF-A0A1G5AS67-F1
#
_cell.length_a   1.000
_cell.length_b   1.000
_cell.length_c   1.000
_cell.angle_alpha   90.00
_cell.angle_beta   90.00
_cell.angle_gamma   90.00
#
_symmetry.space_group_name_H-M   'P 1'
#
loop_
_entity.id
_entity.type
_entity.pdbx_description
1 polymer ?
#
loop_
_entity_poly.entity_id
_entity_poly.type
_entity_poly.pdbx_seq_one_letter_code
_entity_poly.pdbx_strand_id
1 'polypeptide(L)'
;MGFFGNHINEMVVTEIIESESFKDFVLFVRSELNIEGTRDQYPIVPKDYQQGDGGYIVQDTFGALLFTSLFSEIIGIEIYVSSIVTRINDVFSHRIHRSHDMELISRIYVFNAIAHEYVHIQQFEQGKITAEIMEIQNQLNYAEREIEREAVRVAKELLIQYTGLEDSRLNQIINGNVDNDSARDLSDYLLEWENRDNY
;
A
#
# COMPACT_ATOMS: atom_id res chain seq x y z
N MET A 1 -21.60 -8.81 -26.80
CA MET A 1 -20.94 -7.52 -26.50
C MET A 1 -19.87 -7.84 -25.48
N GLY A 2 -18.59 -7.69 -25.83
CA GLY A 2 -17.52 -7.89 -24.84
C GLY A 2 -17.64 -6.82 -23.78
N PHE A 3 -17.79 -7.20 -22.51
CA PHE A 3 -17.71 -6.27 -21.40
C PHE A 3 -16.27 -5.79 -21.31
N PHE A 4 -16.02 -4.52 -21.64
CA PHE A 4 -14.72 -3.90 -21.37
C PHE A 4 -14.63 -3.70 -19.85
N GLY A 5 -13.59 -4.26 -19.26
CA GLY A 5 -13.27 -4.04 -17.85
C GLY A 5 -12.93 -2.58 -17.57
N ASN A 6 -13.03 -2.15 -16.31
CA ASN A 6 -12.48 -0.85 -15.92
C ASN A 6 -11.01 -1.00 -15.61
N HIS A 7 -10.19 -0.18 -16.24
CA HIS A 7 -8.76 -0.11 -15.96
C HIS A 7 -8.44 1.21 -15.29
N ILE A 8 -7.51 1.17 -14.34
CA ILE A 8 -6.86 2.37 -13.83
C ILE A 8 -5.53 2.58 -14.56
N ASN A 9 -5.03 3.80 -14.49
CA ASN A 9 -3.71 4.17 -14.99
C ASN A 9 -2.90 4.84 -13.87
N GLU A 10 -1.64 5.16 -14.17
CA GLU A 10 -0.70 5.75 -13.22
C GLU A 10 -1.15 7.14 -12.74
N MET A 11 -1.92 7.87 -13.54
CA MET A 11 -2.46 9.18 -13.17
C MET A 11 -3.43 9.07 -12.01
N VAL A 12 -4.33 8.07 -11.99
CA VAL A 12 -5.25 7.83 -10.86
C VAL A 12 -4.48 7.63 -9.56
N VAL A 13 -3.45 6.79 -9.58
CA VAL A 13 -2.61 6.51 -8.40
C VAL A 13 -1.80 7.74 -7.97
N THR A 14 -1.26 8.49 -8.93
CA THR A 14 -0.51 9.73 -8.66
C THR A 14 -1.41 10.78 -8.03
N GLU A 15 -2.63 10.97 -8.56
CA GLU A 15 -3.63 11.89 -8.00
C GLU A 15 -4.02 11.51 -6.56
N ILE A 16 -4.09 10.21 -6.24
CA ILE A 16 -4.31 9.75 -4.87
C ILE A 16 -3.14 10.19 -3.97
N ILE A 17 -1.89 9.99 -4.37
CA ILE A 17 -0.70 10.38 -3.59
C ILE A 17 -0.64 11.90 -3.38
N GLU A 18 -1.13 12.70 -4.32
CA GLU A 18 -1.14 14.16 -4.24
C GLU A 18 -2.35 14.75 -3.48
N SER A 19 -3.38 13.93 -3.26
CA SER A 19 -4.66 14.34 -2.66
C SER A 19 -4.54 14.71 -1.17
N GLU A 20 -5.48 15.53 -0.68
CA GLU A 20 -5.54 15.86 0.76
C GLU A 20 -5.85 14.64 1.63
N SER A 21 -6.69 13.71 1.17
CA SER A 21 -7.03 12.51 1.94
C SER A 21 -5.82 11.60 2.18
N PHE A 22 -4.87 11.55 1.23
CA PHE A 22 -3.60 10.84 1.44
C PHE A 22 -2.71 11.55 2.47
N LYS A 23 -2.70 12.89 2.45
CA LYS A 23 -1.94 13.69 3.43
C LYS A 23 -2.49 13.48 4.84
N ASP A 24 -3.82 13.48 4.98
CA ASP A 24 -4.52 13.22 6.24
C ASP A 24 -4.24 11.80 6.74
N PHE A 25 -4.26 10.80 5.85
CA PHE A 25 -3.91 9.43 6.20
C PHE A 25 -2.46 9.29 6.67
N VAL A 26 -1.52 9.93 5.98
CA VAL A 26 -0.10 9.93 6.40
C VAL A 26 0.06 10.58 7.79
N LEU A 27 -0.63 11.70 8.04
CA LEU A 27 -0.61 12.34 9.37
C LEU A 27 -1.18 11.41 10.46
N PHE A 28 -2.28 10.73 10.17
CA PHE A 28 -2.86 9.73 11.05
C PHE A 28 -1.87 8.60 11.37
N VAL A 29 -1.30 7.95 10.34
CA VAL A 29 -0.35 6.83 10.51
C VAL A 29 0.84 7.24 11.39
N ARG A 30 1.40 8.42 11.15
CA ARG A 30 2.54 8.93 11.93
C ARG A 30 2.19 9.16 13.39
N SER A 31 1.01 9.72 13.64
CA SER A 31 0.50 9.93 14.99
C SER A 31 0.35 8.60 15.72
N GLU A 32 -0.29 7.60 15.11
CA GLU A 32 -0.50 6.28 15.73
C GLU A 32 0.81 5.54 15.98
N LEU A 33 1.79 5.68 15.08
CA LEU A 33 3.11 5.05 15.23
C LEU A 33 4.07 5.85 16.10
N ASN A 34 3.68 7.03 16.60
CA ASN A 34 4.52 7.95 17.36
C ASN A 34 5.84 8.31 16.63
N ILE A 35 5.77 8.50 15.32
CA ILE A 35 6.93 8.88 14.50
C ILE A 35 7.09 10.40 14.58
N GLU A 36 8.06 10.86 15.38
CA GLU A 36 8.31 12.27 15.62
C GLU A 36 9.05 12.91 14.43
N GLY A 37 8.32 13.68 13.61
CA GLY A 37 8.89 14.42 12.50
C GLY A 37 7.91 15.37 11.83
N THR A 38 8.37 16.32 11.03
CA THR A 38 7.49 17.01 10.07
C THR A 38 7.31 16.15 8.82
N ARG A 39 6.25 16.38 8.04
CA ARG A 39 5.99 15.67 6.77
C ARG A 39 7.16 15.79 5.78
N ASP A 40 8.01 16.80 5.99
CA ASP A 40 9.19 17.10 5.17
C ASP A 40 10.40 16.21 5.47
N GLN A 41 10.38 15.39 6.52
CA GLN A 41 11.53 14.52 6.83
C GLN A 41 11.65 13.33 5.88
N TYR A 42 10.53 12.76 5.42
CA TYR A 42 10.52 11.58 4.57
C TYR A 42 9.73 11.87 3.29
N PRO A 43 10.36 12.47 2.26
CA PRO A 43 9.68 12.75 0.99
C PRO A 43 9.13 11.46 0.38
N ILE A 44 7.88 11.50 -0.05
CA ILE A 44 7.21 10.41 -0.76
C ILE A 44 7.34 10.67 -2.26
N VAL A 45 7.97 9.75 -2.98
CA VAL A 45 8.32 9.90 -4.40
C VAL A 45 7.64 8.80 -5.22
N PRO A 46 6.73 9.15 -6.13
CA PRO A 46 6.20 8.18 -7.09
C PRO A 46 7.30 7.65 -8.03
N LYS A 47 7.31 6.34 -8.26
CA LYS A 47 8.22 5.62 -9.17
C LYS A 47 7.45 4.58 -9.97
N ASP A 48 8.04 4.07 -11.05
CA ASP A 48 7.38 3.07 -11.89
C ASP A 48 7.38 1.69 -11.20
N TYR A 49 8.54 1.02 -11.21
CA TYR A 49 8.75 -0.31 -10.66
C TYR A 49 10.03 -0.36 -9.84
N GLN A 50 10.07 -1.26 -8.86
CA GLN A 50 11.34 -1.65 -8.26
C GLN A 50 12.14 -2.52 -9.24
N GLN A 51 13.41 -2.18 -9.44
CA GLN A 51 14.34 -3.00 -10.20
C GLN A 51 15.11 -3.91 -9.24
N GLY A 52 15.04 -5.22 -9.50
CA GLY A 52 15.86 -6.23 -8.85
C GLY A 52 17.17 -6.47 -9.59
N ASP A 53 17.96 -7.42 -9.08
CA ASP A 53 19.24 -7.79 -9.67
C ASP A 53 19.08 -8.23 -11.13
N GLY A 54 19.96 -7.73 -12.02
CA GLY A 54 19.91 -8.03 -13.44
C GLY A 54 18.85 -7.24 -14.24
N GLY A 55 18.20 -6.25 -13.62
CA GLY A 55 17.23 -5.37 -14.29
C GLY A 55 15.82 -5.95 -14.43
N TYR A 56 15.52 -7.04 -13.73
CA TYR A 56 14.17 -7.59 -13.66
C TYR A 56 13.29 -6.73 -12.76
N ILE A 57 11.99 -6.67 -13.08
CA ILE A 57 10.99 -6.01 -12.25
C ILE A 57 10.67 -6.92 -11.05
N VAL A 58 10.75 -6.38 -9.84
CA VAL A 58 10.25 -7.06 -8.64
C VAL A 58 8.73 -6.89 -8.60
N GLN A 59 8.01 -8.00 -8.75
CA GLN A 59 6.55 -8.01 -8.69
C GLN A 59 6.05 -7.92 -7.25
N ASP A 60 4.85 -7.37 -7.07
CA ASP A 60 4.16 -7.23 -5.78
C ASP A 60 4.92 -6.43 -4.71
N THR A 61 5.87 -5.57 -5.12
CA THR A 61 6.43 -4.52 -4.26
C THR A 61 5.81 -3.17 -4.62
N PHE A 62 5.17 -2.54 -3.63
CA PHE A 62 4.41 -1.29 -3.81
C PHE A 62 5.07 -0.07 -3.18
N GLY A 63 6.01 -0.29 -2.26
CA GLY A 63 6.79 0.78 -1.65
C GLY A 63 8.19 0.30 -1.28
N ALA A 64 9.07 1.25 -0.99
CA ALA A 64 10.37 1.00 -0.37
C ALA A 64 10.90 2.23 0.36
N LEU A 65 11.62 2.01 1.46
CA LEU A 65 12.42 3.04 2.09
C LEU A 65 13.72 3.32 1.34
N LEU A 66 14.05 4.61 1.20
CA LEU A 66 15.32 5.07 0.67
C LEU A 66 16.29 5.37 1.82
N PHE A 67 17.53 4.91 1.69
CA PHE A 67 18.60 5.15 2.66
C PHE A 67 19.81 5.87 2.04
N THR A 68 20.50 6.72 2.80
CA THR A 68 21.78 7.33 2.35
C THR A 68 22.87 6.30 2.09
N SER A 69 22.99 5.31 2.95
CA SER A 69 23.90 4.15 2.86
C SER A 69 23.40 3.05 3.79
N LEU A 70 23.63 1.76 3.46
CA LEU A 70 23.34 0.53 4.24
C LEU A 70 22.55 0.73 5.55
N PHE A 71 21.27 1.11 5.45
CA PHE A 71 20.38 1.32 6.59
C PHE A 71 20.93 2.30 7.65
N SER A 72 21.54 3.41 7.22
CA SER A 72 22.12 4.42 8.11
C SER A 72 21.16 5.56 8.45
N GLU A 73 20.45 6.08 7.45
CA GLU A 73 19.49 7.18 7.60
C GLU A 73 18.45 7.04 6.50
N ILE A 74 17.16 7.19 6.86
CA ILE A 74 16.05 7.19 5.90
C ILE A 74 15.96 8.58 5.28
N ILE A 75 15.93 8.65 3.95
CA ILE A 75 15.86 9.90 3.19
C ILE A 75 14.58 10.07 2.38
N GLY A 76 13.69 9.08 2.42
CA GLY A 76 12.44 9.13 1.69
C GLY A 76 11.78 7.76 1.56
N ILE A 77 10.64 7.78 0.89
CA ILE A 77 9.82 6.62 0.58
C ILE A 77 9.55 6.65 -0.92
N GLU A 78 9.81 5.56 -1.62
CA GLU A 78 9.35 5.37 -2.99
C GLU A 78 8.02 4.62 -2.98
N ILE A 79 7.07 5.05 -3.79
CA ILE A 79 5.82 4.34 -4.05
C ILE A 79 5.81 3.92 -5.52
N TYR A 80 5.74 2.61 -5.78
CA TYR A 80 5.81 2.03 -7.13
C TYR A 80 4.44 2.02 -7.80
N VAL A 81 4.12 3.11 -8.47
CA VAL A 81 2.84 3.38 -9.12
C VAL A 81 2.51 2.34 -10.18
N SER A 82 3.45 1.99 -11.06
CA SER A 82 3.18 1.01 -12.12
C SER A 82 2.96 -0.40 -11.57
N SER A 83 3.64 -0.77 -10.47
CA SER A 83 3.37 -2.01 -9.74
C SER A 83 1.94 -2.06 -9.19
N ILE A 84 1.47 -0.99 -8.56
CA ILE A 84 0.11 -0.88 -8.02
C ILE A 84 -0.93 -0.97 -9.13
N VAL A 85 -0.74 -0.21 -10.22
CA VAL A 85 -1.62 -0.21 -11.39
C VAL A 85 -1.74 -1.60 -12.01
N THR A 86 -0.60 -2.27 -12.21
CA THR A 86 -0.57 -3.62 -12.78
C THR A 86 -1.31 -4.59 -11.89
N ARG A 87 -1.01 -4.59 -10.58
CA ARG A 87 -1.67 -5.46 -9.61
C ARG A 87 -3.19 -5.30 -9.63
N ILE A 88 -3.67 -4.05 -9.57
CA ILE A 88 -5.10 -3.78 -9.53
C ILE A 88 -5.76 -4.19 -10.84
N ASN A 89 -5.17 -3.85 -11.98
CA ASN A 89 -5.74 -4.21 -13.27
C ASN A 89 -5.78 -5.73 -13.47
N ASP A 90 -4.75 -6.47 -13.09
CA ASP A 90 -4.70 -7.93 -13.21
C ASP A 90 -5.79 -8.62 -12.38
N VAL A 91 -6.03 -8.11 -11.16
CA VAL A 91 -6.99 -8.69 -10.23
C VAL A 91 -8.42 -8.21 -10.49
N PHE A 92 -8.64 -6.92 -10.75
CA PHE A 92 -9.98 -6.34 -10.65
C PHE A 92 -10.58 -5.90 -11.99
N SER A 93 -9.78 -5.59 -13.02
CA SER A 93 -10.31 -4.91 -14.21
C SER A 93 -11.46 -5.63 -14.89
N HIS A 94 -11.40 -6.96 -14.98
CA HIS A 94 -12.42 -7.79 -15.60
C HIS A 94 -13.59 -8.14 -14.68
N ARG A 95 -13.50 -7.80 -13.39
CA ARG A 95 -14.43 -8.23 -12.33
C ARG A 95 -15.22 -7.07 -11.72
N ILE A 96 -14.61 -5.89 -11.64
CA ILE A 96 -15.19 -4.68 -11.07
C ILE A 96 -15.56 -3.72 -12.22
N HIS A 97 -16.87 -3.48 -12.36
CA HIS A 97 -17.43 -2.73 -13.49
C HIS A 97 -17.81 -1.28 -13.18
N ARG A 98 -17.66 -0.83 -11.94
CA ARG A 98 -17.81 0.60 -11.59
C ARG A 98 -16.41 1.23 -11.49
N SER A 99 -16.20 2.34 -12.19
CA SER A 99 -14.90 3.04 -12.18
C SER A 99 -14.56 3.56 -10.78
N HIS A 100 -15.59 4.04 -10.09
CA HIS A 100 -15.51 4.50 -8.72
C HIS A 100 -14.98 3.43 -7.75
N ASP A 101 -15.49 2.20 -7.83
CA ASP A 101 -15.00 1.09 -7.01
C ASP A 101 -13.51 0.79 -7.27
N MET A 102 -13.06 0.94 -8.53
CA MET A 102 -11.64 0.80 -8.88
C MET A 102 -10.78 1.92 -8.27
N GLU A 103 -11.29 3.15 -8.20
CA GLU A 103 -10.62 4.28 -7.53
C GLU A 103 -10.51 4.05 -6.02
N LEU A 104 -11.56 3.53 -5.39
CA LEU A 104 -11.54 3.16 -3.96
C LEU A 104 -10.53 2.04 -3.67
N ILE A 105 -10.52 0.98 -4.50
CA ILE A 105 -9.51 -0.09 -4.43
C ILE A 105 -8.11 0.49 -4.59
N SER A 106 -7.91 1.41 -5.53
CA SER A 106 -6.61 2.08 -5.73
C SER A 106 -6.16 2.83 -4.49
N ARG A 107 -7.08 3.57 -3.84
CA ARG A 107 -6.80 4.28 -2.59
C ARG A 107 -6.37 3.32 -1.48
N ILE A 108 -7.07 2.19 -1.35
CA ILE A 108 -6.75 1.14 -0.37
C ILE A 108 -5.35 0.59 -0.59
N TYR A 109 -4.95 0.29 -1.83
CA TYR A 109 -3.60 -0.19 -2.14
C TYR A 109 -2.52 0.84 -1.80
N VAL A 110 -2.73 2.11 -2.19
CA VAL A 110 -1.78 3.20 -1.91
C VAL A 110 -1.65 3.43 -0.40
N PHE A 111 -2.78 3.47 0.32
CA PHE A 111 -2.78 3.67 1.77
C PHE A 111 -2.12 2.50 2.50
N ASN A 112 -2.41 1.26 2.09
CA ASN A 112 -1.75 0.10 2.67
C ASN A 112 -0.23 0.12 2.43
N ALA A 113 0.21 0.46 1.20
CA ALA A 113 1.63 0.56 0.87
C ALA A 113 2.34 1.61 1.72
N ILE A 114 1.80 2.83 1.83
CA ILE A 114 2.44 3.88 2.61
C ILE A 114 2.43 3.56 4.11
N ALA A 115 1.37 2.94 4.64
CA ALA A 115 1.32 2.51 6.03
C ALA A 115 2.39 1.45 6.33
N HIS A 116 2.60 0.50 5.43
CA HIS A 116 3.67 -0.51 5.54
C HIS A 116 5.05 0.14 5.64
N GLU A 117 5.36 1.10 4.76
CA GLU A 117 6.64 1.81 4.80
C GLU A 117 6.82 2.64 6.08
N TYR A 118 5.76 3.27 6.60
CA TYR A 118 5.85 3.97 7.89
C TYR A 118 6.06 3.04 9.08
N VAL A 119 5.56 1.80 9.03
CA VAL A 119 5.91 0.80 10.06
C VAL A 119 7.40 0.47 9.98
N HIS A 120 7.98 0.38 8.78
CA HIS A 120 9.44 0.23 8.65
C HIS A 120 10.21 1.43 9.20
N ILE A 121 9.72 2.67 9.02
CA ILE A 121 10.31 3.86 9.65
C ILE A 121 10.30 3.71 11.19
N GLN A 122 9.17 3.31 11.76
CA GLN A 122 9.07 3.08 13.21
C GLN A 122 10.04 1.98 13.66
N GLN A 123 10.11 0.87 12.93
CA GLN A 123 11.03 -0.24 13.24
C GLN A 123 12.49 0.22 13.15
N PHE A 124 12.83 1.09 12.21
CA PHE A 124 14.15 1.70 12.11
C PHE A 124 14.46 2.61 13.31
N GLU A 125 13.55 3.52 13.69
CA GLU A 125 13.70 4.39 14.87
C GLU A 125 13.84 3.60 16.18
N GLN A 126 13.25 2.40 16.24
CA GLN A 126 13.39 1.45 17.35
C GLN A 126 14.67 0.59 17.28
N GLY A 127 15.49 0.73 16.24
CA GLY A 127 16.71 -0.06 16.04
C GLY A 127 16.49 -1.51 15.60
N LYS A 128 15.29 -1.84 15.10
CA LYS A 128 14.96 -3.18 14.56
C LYS A 128 15.41 -3.35 13.10
N ILE A 129 15.63 -2.26 12.37
CA ILE A 129 16.21 -2.29 11.01
C ILE A 129 17.65 -1.79 11.09
N THR A 130 18.59 -2.72 11.01
CA THR A 130 20.03 -2.46 10.92
C THR A 130 20.62 -3.30 9.80
N ALA A 131 21.83 -2.98 9.33
CA ALA A 131 22.50 -3.78 8.30
C ALA A 131 22.64 -5.26 8.70
N GLU A 132 23.00 -5.54 9.96
CA GLU A 132 23.13 -6.90 10.49
C GLU A 132 21.78 -7.64 10.53
N ILE A 133 20.73 -6.98 11.02
CA ILE A 133 19.40 -7.61 11.09
C ILE A 133 18.86 -7.86 9.68
N MET A 134 19.01 -6.90 8.77
CA MET A 134 18.55 -7.05 7.39
C MET A 134 19.34 -8.12 6.63
N GLU A 135 20.62 -8.31 6.91
CA GLU A 135 21.39 -9.43 6.35
C GLU A 135 20.79 -10.78 6.74
N ILE A 136 20.40 -10.96 8.01
CA ILE A 136 19.75 -12.17 8.50
C ILE A 136 18.36 -12.33 7.87
N GLN A 137 17.54 -11.28 7.86
CA GLN A 137 16.18 -11.32 7.30
C GLN A 137 16.21 -11.62 5.80
N ASN A 138 17.20 -11.10 5.06
CA ASN A 138 17.32 -11.34 3.62
C ASN A 138 17.70 -12.78 3.26
N GLN A 139 18.19 -13.57 4.21
CA GLN A 139 18.40 -15.02 4.03
C GLN A 139 17.10 -15.83 4.13
N LEU A 140 16.02 -15.23 4.65
CA LEU A 140 14.70 -15.84 4.77
C LEU A 140 13.82 -15.50 3.57
N ASN A 141 12.85 -16.38 3.29
CA ASN A 141 11.77 -16.03 2.36
C ASN A 141 10.98 -14.85 2.90
N TYR A 142 10.44 -14.01 2.01
CA TYR A 142 9.70 -12.80 2.41
C TYR A 142 8.60 -13.08 3.45
N ALA A 143 7.81 -14.14 3.26
CA ALA A 143 6.72 -14.53 4.17
C ALA A 143 7.21 -14.97 5.57
N GLU A 144 8.49 -15.28 5.73
CA GLU A 144 9.09 -15.72 7.00
C GLU A 144 9.78 -14.57 7.73
N ARG A 145 10.00 -13.43 7.07
CA ARG A 145 10.65 -12.25 7.65
C ARG A 145 9.78 -11.66 8.75
N GLU A 146 10.33 -11.52 9.94
CA GLU A 146 9.59 -10.99 11.09
C GLU A 146 9.24 -9.52 10.90
N ILE A 147 10.19 -8.74 10.36
CA ILE A 147 10.03 -7.32 10.06
C ILE A 147 8.86 -7.08 9.10
N GLU A 148 8.77 -7.88 8.03
CA GLU A 148 7.70 -7.78 7.04
C GLU A 148 6.35 -8.24 7.59
N ARG A 149 6.31 -9.32 8.38
CA ARG A 149 5.06 -9.78 9.00
C ARG A 149 4.50 -8.77 9.99
N GLU A 150 5.35 -8.13 10.78
CA GLU A 150 4.95 -7.04 11.67
C GLU A 150 4.43 -5.86 10.86
N ALA A 151 5.15 -5.43 9.81
CA ALA A 151 4.76 -4.32 8.95
C ALA A 151 3.41 -4.55 8.26
N VAL A 152 3.19 -5.72 7.65
CA VAL A 152 1.91 -6.09 7.03
C VAL A 152 0.77 -6.07 8.05
N ARG A 153 0.99 -6.63 9.24
CA ARG A 153 -0.04 -6.69 10.29
C ARG A 153 -0.42 -5.29 10.76
N VAL A 154 0.55 -4.47 11.10
CA VAL A 154 0.32 -3.12 11.66
C VAL A 154 -0.25 -2.17 10.60
N ALA A 155 0.25 -2.23 9.36
CA ALA A 155 -0.28 -1.43 8.25
C ALA A 155 -1.78 -1.70 8.03
N LYS A 156 -2.18 -2.98 8.10
CA LYS A 156 -3.57 -3.38 8.00
C LYS A 156 -4.42 -2.85 9.15
N GLU A 157 -3.92 -2.95 10.39
CA GLU A 157 -4.61 -2.43 11.59
C GLU A 157 -4.84 -0.91 11.48
N LEU A 158 -3.82 -0.16 11.06
CA LEU A 158 -3.92 1.29 10.84
C LEU A 158 -4.93 1.63 9.75
N LEU A 159 -4.93 0.88 8.64
CA LEU A 159 -5.86 1.11 7.55
C LEU A 159 -7.31 0.85 7.97
N ILE A 160 -7.56 -0.23 8.71
CA ILE A 160 -8.88 -0.55 9.30
C ILE A 160 -9.31 0.57 10.25
N GLN A 161 -8.42 1.02 11.14
CA GLN A 161 -8.72 2.08 12.09
C GLN A 161 -9.06 3.40 11.40
N TYR A 162 -8.37 3.74 10.32
CA TYR A 162 -8.62 4.98 9.57
C TYR A 162 -9.90 4.91 8.73
N THR A 163 -10.14 3.78 8.06
CA THR A 163 -11.22 3.65 7.06
C THR A 163 -12.51 3.07 7.63
N GLY A 164 -12.45 2.37 8.77
CA GLY A 164 -13.58 1.58 9.27
C GLY A 164 -13.90 0.34 8.43
N LEU A 165 -13.06 -0.02 7.46
CA LEU A 165 -13.24 -1.23 6.63
C LEU A 165 -13.19 -2.49 7.49
N GLU A 166 -14.03 -3.47 7.16
CA GLU A 166 -13.98 -4.79 7.79
C GLU A 166 -12.69 -5.52 7.41
N ASP A 167 -12.04 -6.19 8.36
CA ASP A 167 -10.79 -6.94 8.12
C ASP A 167 -10.93 -7.96 7.00
N SER A 168 -12.06 -8.66 6.92
CA SER A 168 -12.36 -9.64 5.86
C SER A 168 -12.36 -9.00 4.47
N ARG A 169 -12.96 -7.81 4.35
CA ARG A 169 -13.06 -7.05 3.09
C ARG A 169 -11.72 -6.47 2.69
N LEU A 170 -10.96 -5.94 3.65
CA LEU A 170 -9.62 -5.45 3.39
C LEU A 170 -8.69 -6.58 2.93
N ASN A 171 -8.72 -7.74 3.61
CA ASN A 171 -7.95 -8.92 3.21
C ASN A 171 -8.36 -9.43 1.81
N GLN A 172 -9.66 -9.38 1.47
CA GLN A 172 -10.14 -9.75 0.15
C GLN A 172 -9.53 -8.85 -0.93
N ILE A 173 -9.47 -7.53 -0.68
CA ILE A 173 -8.90 -6.54 -1.60
C ILE A 173 -7.38 -6.73 -1.71
N ILE A 174 -6.62 -6.64 -0.62
CA ILE A 174 -5.15 -6.64 -0.65
C ILE A 174 -4.60 -7.95 -1.21
N ASN A 175 -5.15 -9.10 -0.79
CA ASN A 175 -4.70 -10.40 -1.28
C ASN A 175 -5.15 -10.70 -2.70
N GLY A 176 -6.09 -9.92 -3.25
CA GLY A 176 -6.67 -10.12 -4.58
C GLY A 176 -7.45 -11.43 -4.73
N ASN A 177 -8.02 -11.93 -3.63
CA ASN A 177 -8.84 -13.15 -3.62
C ASN A 177 -10.26 -12.82 -4.08
N VAL A 178 -10.40 -12.43 -5.35
CA VAL A 178 -11.67 -12.02 -5.94
C VAL A 178 -11.98 -12.85 -7.19
N ASP A 179 -13.14 -13.47 -7.17
CA ASP A 179 -13.80 -14.12 -8.31
C ASP A 179 -15.05 -13.34 -8.72
N ASN A 180 -15.80 -13.82 -9.72
CA ASN A 180 -16.96 -13.09 -10.24
C ASN A 180 -18.09 -12.94 -9.21
N ASP A 181 -18.31 -13.93 -8.35
CA ASP A 181 -19.38 -13.89 -7.36
C ASP A 181 -19.04 -12.92 -6.23
N SER A 182 -17.80 -13.00 -5.73
CA SER A 182 -17.29 -12.16 -4.66
C SER A 182 -16.97 -10.71 -5.10
N ALA A 183 -16.76 -10.47 -6.40
CA ALA A 183 -16.57 -9.12 -6.94
C ALA A 183 -17.85 -8.27 -6.86
N ARG A 184 -19.01 -8.88 -7.10
CA ARG A 184 -20.29 -8.19 -6.96
C ARG A 184 -20.56 -7.79 -5.51
N ASP A 185 -20.37 -8.73 -4.60
CA ASP A 185 -20.51 -8.50 -3.16
C ASP A 185 -19.54 -7.41 -2.66
N LEU A 186 -18.28 -7.44 -3.13
CA LEU A 186 -17.32 -6.37 -2.85
C LEU A 186 -17.77 -5.00 -3.40
N SER A 187 -18.30 -4.95 -4.62
CA SER A 187 -18.78 -3.70 -5.23
C SER A 187 -19.97 -3.10 -4.46
N ASP A 188 -20.89 -3.95 -3.99
CA ASP A 188 -22.03 -3.51 -3.19
C ASP A 188 -21.57 -3.04 -1.80
N TYR A 189 -20.61 -3.73 -1.19
CA TYR A 189 -19.98 -3.31 0.07
C TYR A 189 -19.27 -1.95 -0.04
N LEU A 190 -18.45 -1.74 -1.08
CA LEU A 190 -17.71 -0.48 -1.27
C LEU A 190 -18.67 0.71 -1.43
N LEU A 191 -19.79 0.50 -2.13
CA LEU A 191 -20.85 1.51 -2.26
C LEU A 191 -21.49 1.83 -0.91
N GLU A 192 -21.80 0.82 -0.09
CA GLU A 192 -22.36 1.06 1.24
C GLU A 192 -21.36 1.76 2.17
N TRP A 193 -20.09 1.36 2.11
CA TRP A 193 -19.02 1.90 2.94
C TRP A 193 -18.84 3.41 2.71
N GLU A 194 -18.74 3.84 1.46
CA GLU A 194 -18.59 5.27 1.16
C GLU A 194 -19.82 6.09 1.58
N ASN A 195 -21.03 5.53 1.49
CA ASN A 195 -22.24 6.22 1.92
C ASN A 195 -22.33 6.39 3.44
N ARG A 196 -21.54 5.66 4.23
CA ARG A 196 -21.47 5.83 5.70
C ARG A 196 -20.60 7.01 6.11
N ASP A 197 -19.57 7.33 5.32
CA ASP A 197 -18.60 8.38 5.62
C ASP A 197 -19.02 9.78 5.13
N ASN A 198 -20.18 9.88 4.45
CA ASN A 198 -20.77 11.13 3.97
C ASN A 198 -21.84 11.74 4.93
N TYR A 199 -21.87 11.33 6.20
CA TYR A 199 -22.79 11.86 7.23
C TYR A 199 -22.08 12.30 8.53
#